data_AF-A0AAQ4S666-F1
#
_entry.id   AF-A0AAQ4S666-F1
#
_cell.length_a   1.000
_cell.length_b   1.000
_cell.length_c   1.000
_cell.angle_alpha   90.00
_cell.angle_beta   90.00
_cell.angle_gamma   90.00
#
_symmetry.space_group_name_H-M   'P 1'
#
loop_
_entity.id
_entity.type
_entity.pdbx_description
1 polymer ?
#
loop_
_entity_poly.entity_id
_entity_poly.type
_entity_poly.pdbx_seq_one_letter_code
_entity_poly.pdbx_strand_id
1 'polypeptide(L)'
;MRDVSAAAAGIQAAFGLSRGAAMRCSTLLGILTGVLLYLVLGAVVFRSLEAPREEGKHMRLQDARRDFLLNFTCMGPDDLQTFIEEVVEAVGAGVDPGSNLTFVSQWDLASAFFFSGTIITTIGFGNISPKTEGGQLFCIFYALVGIPMFGFLLAGVGDHLGTGLRKAVAKIETLFRVRPSTELPMSSLLALHTHCLLFVSCYCVVSIC
;
A
#
# COMPACT_ATOMS: atom_id res chain seq x y z
N MET A 1 27.14 2.39 33.83
CA MET A 1 26.22 3.38 33.20
C MET A 1 26.94 4.38 32.30
N ARG A 2 28.16 4.83 32.62
CA ARG A 2 28.95 5.72 31.75
C ARG A 2 29.46 5.06 30.46
N ASP A 3 29.77 3.76 30.49
CA ASP A 3 30.34 3.06 29.31
C ASP A 3 29.30 2.72 28.23
N VAL A 4 28.04 2.46 28.62
CA VAL A 4 26.94 2.20 27.67
C VAL A 4 26.58 3.47 26.88
N SER A 5 26.68 4.64 27.52
CA SER A 5 26.46 5.94 26.87
C SER A 5 27.54 6.27 25.84
N ALA A 6 28.77 5.81 26.05
CA ALA A 6 29.87 6.03 25.11
C ALA A 6 29.76 5.08 23.89
N ALA A 7 29.36 3.83 24.10
CA ALA A 7 29.11 2.87 23.03
C ALA A 7 27.93 3.30 22.12
N ALA A 8 26.84 3.82 22.72
CA ALA A 8 25.70 4.35 21.97
C ALA A 8 26.05 5.58 21.12
N ALA A 9 26.91 6.47 21.64
CA ALA A 9 27.39 7.64 20.93
C ALA A 9 28.26 7.29 19.71
N GLY A 10 29.07 6.23 19.81
CA GLY A 10 29.89 5.73 18.70
C GLY A 10 29.04 5.17 17.54
N ILE A 11 27.94 4.48 17.86
CA ILE A 11 27.01 3.96 16.85
C ILE A 11 26.23 5.09 16.18
N GLN A 12 25.80 6.10 16.94
CA GLN A 12 25.09 7.26 16.39
C GLN A 12 25.95 8.09 15.43
N ALA A 13 27.26 8.19 15.68
CA ALA A 13 28.20 8.87 14.79
C ALA A 13 28.44 8.09 13.47
N ALA A 14 28.43 6.76 13.52
CA ALA A 14 28.63 5.91 12.33
C ALA A 14 27.44 5.96 11.34
N PHE A 15 26.22 6.25 11.81
CA PHE A 15 25.00 6.27 10.99
C PHE A 15 24.50 7.67 10.60
N GLY A 16 25.21 8.76 10.94
CA GLY A 16 24.83 10.11 10.54
C GLY A 16 23.45 10.57 11.06
N LEU A 17 22.94 9.94 12.13
CA LEU A 17 21.64 10.26 12.71
C LEU A 17 21.76 11.58 13.50
N SER A 18 21.36 12.68 12.87
CA SER A 18 21.22 13.99 13.53
C SER A 18 20.36 13.87 14.79
N ARG A 19 20.75 14.55 15.88
CA ARG A 19 19.98 14.64 17.13
C ARG A 19 18.60 15.23 16.81
N GLY A 20 17.62 14.35 16.61
CA GLY A 20 16.22 14.76 16.50
C GLY A 20 15.82 15.55 17.74
N ALA A 21 15.28 16.75 17.55
CA ALA A 21 14.71 17.53 18.65
C ALA A 21 13.70 16.64 19.40
N ALA A 22 13.94 16.39 20.68
CA ALA A 22 13.03 15.61 21.51
C ALA A 22 11.66 16.31 21.53
N MET A 23 10.67 15.72 20.86
CA MET A 23 9.31 16.26 20.82
C MET A 23 8.76 16.30 22.24
N ARG A 24 8.11 17.41 22.63
CA ARG A 24 7.49 17.53 23.96
C ARG A 24 6.46 16.42 24.15
N CYS A 25 6.48 15.74 25.30
CA CYS A 25 5.59 14.62 25.61
C CYS A 25 4.10 14.97 25.41
N SER A 26 3.70 16.21 25.72
CA SER A 26 2.34 16.71 25.48
C SER A 26 1.96 16.78 24.00
N THR A 27 2.91 17.08 23.10
CA THR A 27 2.66 17.13 21.65
C THR A 27 2.53 15.72 21.09
N LEU A 28 3.36 14.77 21.56
CA LEU A 28 3.24 13.36 21.20
C LEU A 28 1.89 12.77 21.62
N LEU A 29 1.43 13.08 22.83
CA LEU A 29 0.12 12.64 23.32
C LEU A 29 -1.04 13.21 22.47
N GLY A 30 -0.93 14.48 22.08
CA GLY A 30 -1.89 15.11 21.17
C GLY A 30 -1.93 14.44 19.79
N ILE A 31 -0.77 14.19 19.18
CA ILE A 31 -0.68 13.50 17.88
C ILE A 31 -1.24 12.09 17.96
N LEU A 32 -0.86 11.33 19.00
CA LEU A 32 -1.35 9.97 19.21
C LEU A 32 -2.88 9.95 19.34
N THR A 33 -3.44 10.88 20.11
CA THR A 33 -4.90 11.01 20.26
C THR A 33 -5.57 11.32 18.93
N GLY A 34 -5.01 12.24 18.13
CA GLY A 34 -5.51 12.55 16.79
C GLY A 34 -5.49 11.34 15.84
N VAL A 35 -4.39 10.59 15.82
CA VAL A 35 -4.27 9.36 15.01
C VAL A 35 -5.30 8.31 15.43
N LEU A 36 -5.48 8.08 16.74
CA LEU A 36 -6.47 7.13 17.23
C LEU A 36 -7.90 7.53 16.82
N LEU A 37 -8.26 8.81 16.96
CA LEU A 37 -9.56 9.31 16.53
C LEU A 37 -9.77 9.13 15.02
N TYR A 38 -8.74 9.41 14.22
CA TYR A 38 -8.80 9.21 12.77
C TYR A 38 -8.99 7.74 12.39
N LEU A 39 -8.31 6.81 13.08
CA LEU A 39 -8.50 5.37 12.88
C LEU A 39 -9.92 4.91 13.24
N VAL A 40 -10.48 5.42 14.34
CA VAL A 40 -11.87 5.11 14.73
C VAL A 40 -12.86 5.62 13.69
N LEU A 41 -12.66 6.85 13.19
CA LEU A 41 -13.49 7.40 12.11
C LEU A 41 -13.42 6.52 10.86
N GLY A 42 -12.22 6.15 10.42
CA GLY A 42 -12.01 5.25 9.30
C GLY A 42 -12.71 3.90 9.50
N ALA A 43 -12.57 3.29 10.68
CA ALA A 43 -13.21 2.02 11.01
C ALA A 43 -14.75 2.08 10.93
N VAL A 44 -15.36 3.15 11.45
CA VAL A 44 -16.82 3.34 11.37
C VAL A 44 -17.27 3.50 9.93
N VAL A 45 -16.57 4.32 9.15
CA VAL A 45 -16.88 4.56 7.73
C VAL A 45 -16.75 3.27 6.92
N PHE A 46 -15.60 2.60 6.97
CA PHE A 46 -15.39 1.35 6.23
C PHE A 46 -16.39 0.27 6.63
N ARG A 47 -16.67 0.09 7.93
CA ARG A 47 -17.70 -0.84 8.38
C ARG A 47 -19.07 -0.51 7.78
N SER A 48 -19.45 0.77 7.76
CA SER A 48 -20.75 1.17 7.22
C SER A 48 -20.88 0.97 5.71
N LEU A 49 -19.77 1.10 4.98
CA LEU A 49 -19.73 0.98 3.51
C LEU A 49 -19.57 -0.47 3.05
N GLU A 50 -18.70 -1.25 3.69
CA GLU A 50 -18.31 -2.59 3.23
C GLU A 50 -19.12 -3.71 3.87
N ALA A 51 -19.52 -3.61 5.14
CA ALA A 51 -20.23 -4.71 5.83
C ALA A 51 -21.54 -5.12 5.15
N PRO A 52 -22.41 -4.19 4.66
CA PRO A 52 -23.63 -4.60 3.97
C PRO A 52 -23.37 -5.40 2.68
N ARG A 53 -22.27 -5.09 1.98
CA ARG A 53 -21.87 -5.80 0.76
C ARG A 53 -21.28 -7.17 1.06
N GLU A 54 -20.47 -7.27 2.12
CA GLU A 54 -19.94 -8.53 2.63
C GLU A 54 -21.06 -9.48 3.06
N GLU A 55 -22.00 -9.01 3.88
CA GLU A 55 -23.17 -9.78 4.33
C GLU A 55 -24.00 -10.28 3.14
N GLY A 56 -24.25 -9.42 2.15
CA GLY A 56 -24.98 -9.82 0.94
C GLY A 56 -24.26 -10.90 0.12
N LYS A 57 -22.93 -10.88 0.07
CA LYS A 57 -22.14 -11.95 -0.58
C LYS A 57 -22.13 -13.24 0.23
N HIS A 58 -22.08 -13.13 1.55
CA HIS A 58 -22.16 -14.28 2.46
C HIS A 58 -23.50 -15.01 2.31
N MET A 59 -24.61 -14.27 2.32
CA MET A 59 -25.95 -14.84 2.12
C MET A 59 -26.08 -15.52 0.75
N ARG A 60 -25.59 -14.88 -0.33
CA ARG A 60 -25.61 -15.49 -1.68
C ARG A 60 -24.82 -16.79 -1.77
N LEU A 61 -23.67 -16.87 -1.09
CA LEU A 61 -22.87 -18.10 -1.06
C LEU A 61 -23.62 -19.22 -0.31
N GLN A 62 -24.27 -18.89 0.80
CA GLN A 62 -25.09 -19.85 1.57
C GLN A 62 -26.31 -20.33 0.77
N ASP A 63 -27.02 -19.43 0.10
CA ASP A 63 -28.14 -19.77 -0.76
C ASP A 63 -27.69 -20.66 -1.92
N ALA A 64 -26.60 -20.32 -2.60
CA ALA A 64 -26.04 -21.15 -3.68
C ALA A 64 -25.65 -22.55 -3.19
N ARG A 65 -25.04 -22.66 -2.00
CA ARG A 65 -24.71 -23.95 -1.39
C ARG A 65 -25.95 -24.79 -1.10
N ARG A 66 -26.99 -24.18 -0.51
CA ARG A 66 -28.26 -24.85 -0.23
C ARG A 66 -28.92 -25.33 -1.52
N ASP A 67 -29.03 -24.45 -2.51
CA ASP A 67 -29.70 -24.75 -3.78
C ASP A 67 -28.97 -25.87 -4.54
N PHE A 68 -27.63 -25.91 -4.45
CA PHE A 68 -26.82 -27.00 -4.99
C PHE A 68 -27.13 -28.35 -4.32
N LEU A 69 -27.17 -28.41 -2.99
CA LEU A 69 -27.49 -29.63 -2.24
C LEU A 69 -28.94 -30.11 -2.49
N LEU A 70 -29.87 -29.18 -2.69
CA LEU A 70 -31.27 -29.52 -3.02
C LEU A 70 -31.41 -30.08 -4.44
N ASN A 71 -30.64 -29.56 -5.40
CA ASN A 71 -30.63 -30.07 -6.78
C ASN A 71 -29.91 -31.41 -6.92
N PHE A 72 -28.87 -31.66 -6.12
CA PHE A 72 -28.04 -32.87 -6.19
C PHE A 72 -28.11 -33.67 -4.90
N THR A 73 -29.18 -34.47 -4.77
CA THR A 73 -29.44 -35.32 -3.59
C THR A 73 -28.44 -36.45 -3.37
N CYS A 74 -27.58 -36.72 -4.35
CA CYS A 74 -26.50 -37.71 -4.25
C CYS A 74 -25.23 -37.18 -3.57
N MET A 75 -25.16 -35.89 -3.23
CA MET A 75 -24.01 -35.27 -2.56
C MET A 75 -24.40 -34.81 -1.15
N GLY A 76 -23.62 -35.22 -0.14
CA GLY A 76 -23.82 -34.77 1.24
C GLY A 76 -23.30 -33.35 1.50
N PRO A 77 -23.73 -32.70 2.59
CA PRO A 77 -23.19 -31.40 3.00
C PRO A 77 -21.69 -31.45 3.31
N ASP A 78 -21.21 -32.57 3.87
CA ASP A 78 -19.79 -32.76 4.23
C ASP A 78 -18.91 -32.96 2.99
N ASP A 79 -19.40 -33.66 1.97
CA ASP A 79 -18.69 -33.85 0.69
C ASP A 79 -18.50 -32.51 -0.03
N LEU A 80 -19.56 -31.69 -0.07
CA LEU A 80 -19.52 -30.36 -0.67
C LEU A 80 -18.58 -29.43 0.11
N GLN A 81 -18.58 -29.51 1.43
CA GLN A 81 -17.67 -28.73 2.28
C GLN A 81 -16.21 -29.11 2.03
N THR A 82 -15.91 -30.41 1.97
CA THR A 82 -14.56 -30.92 1.67
C THR A 82 -14.08 -30.43 0.30
N PHE A 83 -14.93 -30.49 -0.72
CA PHE A 83 -14.60 -29.97 -2.04
C PHE A 83 -14.35 -28.45 -2.03
N ILE A 84 -15.15 -27.68 -1.29
CA ILE A 84 -14.95 -26.23 -1.18
C ILE A 84 -13.62 -25.93 -0.46
N GLU A 85 -13.24 -26.70 0.56
CA GLU A 85 -11.97 -26.53 1.27
C GLU A 85 -10.77 -26.76 0.33
N GLU A 86 -10.80 -27.81 -0.48
CA GLU A 86 -9.80 -28.07 -1.52
C GLU A 86 -9.70 -26.90 -2.52
N VAL A 87 -10.84 -26.38 -2.99
CA VAL A 87 -10.85 -25.22 -3.89
C VAL A 87 -10.28 -23.97 -3.21
N VAL A 88 -10.62 -23.72 -1.94
CA VAL A 88 -10.12 -22.57 -1.17
C VAL A 88 -8.61 -22.68 -0.96
N GLU A 89 -8.09 -23.88 -0.69
CA GLU A 89 -6.65 -24.11 -0.56
C GLU A 89 -5.91 -23.86 -1.88
N ALA A 90 -6.43 -24.38 -3.00
CA ALA A 90 -5.87 -24.15 -4.32
C ALA A 90 -5.87 -22.65 -4.70
N VAL A 91 -6.98 -21.95 -4.47
CA VAL A 91 -7.08 -20.48 -4.65
C VAL A 91 -6.09 -19.76 -3.74
N GLY A 92 -5.95 -20.20 -2.49
CA GLY A 92 -4.97 -19.67 -1.53
C GLY A 92 -3.52 -19.82 -2.01
N ALA A 93 -3.22 -20.86 -2.79
CA ALA A 93 -1.93 -21.06 -3.46
C ALA A 93 -1.77 -20.25 -4.77
N GLY A 94 -2.81 -19.53 -5.20
CA GLY A 94 -2.82 -18.70 -6.42
C GLY A 94 -3.32 -19.42 -7.67
N VAL A 95 -4.01 -20.56 -7.52
CA VAL A 95 -4.63 -21.28 -8.64
C VAL A 95 -6.00 -20.68 -8.95
N ASP A 96 -6.26 -20.38 -10.22
CA ASP A 96 -7.57 -19.90 -10.68
C ASP A 96 -8.52 -21.09 -10.91
N PRO A 97 -9.61 -21.25 -10.13
CA PRO A 97 -10.56 -22.36 -10.27
C PRO A 97 -11.47 -22.21 -11.50
N GLY A 98 -11.51 -21.03 -12.14
CA GLY A 98 -12.31 -20.77 -13.33
C GLY A 98 -11.58 -21.04 -14.65
N SER A 99 -10.27 -21.25 -14.63
CA SER A 99 -9.47 -21.45 -15.84
C SER A 99 -9.60 -22.89 -16.37
N ASN A 100 -10.20 -23.04 -17.55
CA ASN A 100 -10.34 -24.32 -18.25
C ASN A 100 -9.12 -24.70 -19.13
N LEU A 101 -8.04 -23.92 -19.11
CA LEU A 101 -6.81 -24.15 -19.88
C LEU A 101 -5.58 -24.30 -18.97
N THR A 102 -4.51 -24.87 -19.55
CA THR A 102 -3.19 -25.20 -18.99
C THR A 102 -2.73 -24.31 -17.82
N PHE A 103 -2.09 -24.94 -16.82
CA PHE A 103 -1.45 -24.28 -15.67
C PHE A 103 -0.74 -22.97 -16.05
N VAL A 104 -1.24 -21.84 -15.54
CA VAL A 104 -0.62 -20.51 -15.65
C VAL A 104 0.04 -20.19 -14.31
N SER A 105 1.37 -20.09 -14.31
CA SER A 105 2.13 -19.76 -13.11
C SER A 105 1.99 -18.29 -12.75
N GLN A 106 1.60 -17.99 -11.51
CA GLN A 106 1.70 -16.64 -10.92
C GLN A 106 3.16 -16.26 -10.58
N TRP A 107 4.09 -17.20 -10.72
CA TRP A 107 5.51 -17.05 -10.41
C TRP A 107 6.38 -17.15 -11.69
N ASP A 108 5.89 -16.66 -12.83
CA ASP A 108 6.75 -16.40 -13.97
C ASP A 108 7.78 -15.30 -13.64
N LEU A 109 8.83 -15.17 -14.45
CA LEU A 109 9.94 -14.27 -14.16
C LEU A 109 9.50 -12.80 -14.02
N ALA A 110 8.53 -12.34 -14.82
CA ALA A 110 8.06 -10.97 -14.77
C ALA A 110 7.23 -10.72 -13.50
N SER A 111 6.33 -11.63 -13.16
CA SER A 111 5.53 -11.55 -11.93
C SER A 111 6.39 -11.68 -10.67
N ALA A 112 7.40 -12.56 -10.67
CA ALA A 112 8.36 -12.69 -9.58
C ALA A 112 9.24 -11.44 -9.41
N PHE A 113 9.65 -10.80 -10.52
CA PHE A 113 10.36 -9.52 -10.47
C PHE A 113 9.47 -8.41 -9.89
N PHE A 114 8.22 -8.33 -10.34
CA PHE A 114 7.26 -7.36 -9.81
C PHE A 114 7.03 -7.58 -8.30
N PHE A 115 6.81 -8.81 -7.85
CA PHE A 115 6.71 -9.17 -6.45
C PHE A 115 7.96 -8.77 -5.65
N SER A 116 9.15 -9.01 -6.20
CA SER A 116 10.41 -8.59 -5.58
C SER A 116 10.50 -7.07 -5.42
N GLY A 117 9.96 -6.31 -6.39
CA GLY A 117 9.81 -4.87 -6.33
C GLY A 117 8.86 -4.40 -5.23
N THR A 118 7.70 -5.07 -5.06
CA THR A 118 6.72 -4.69 -4.04
C THR A 118 7.23 -4.92 -2.61
N ILE A 119 8.13 -5.89 -2.41
CA ILE A 119 8.84 -6.10 -1.14
C ILE A 119 9.75 -4.92 -0.82
N ILE A 120 10.70 -4.59 -1.71
CA ILE A 120 11.72 -3.57 -1.43
C ILE A 120 11.15 -2.16 -1.36
N THR A 121 10.03 -1.91 -2.07
CA THR A 121 9.28 -0.64 -2.02
C THR A 121 8.33 -0.55 -0.84
N THR A 122 8.15 -1.62 -0.06
CA THR A 122 7.19 -1.72 1.06
C THR A 122 5.72 -1.51 0.66
N ILE A 123 5.38 -1.66 -0.62
CA ILE A 123 3.99 -1.55 -1.11
C ILE A 123 3.17 -2.77 -0.68
N GLY A 124 3.68 -3.97 -0.96
CA GLY A 124 3.08 -5.25 -0.54
C GLY A 124 1.60 -5.43 -0.91
N PHE A 125 1.25 -5.48 -2.20
CA PHE A 125 -0.14 -5.65 -2.65
C PHE A 125 -0.89 -6.88 -2.07
N GLY A 126 -0.16 -7.93 -1.69
CA GLY A 126 -0.75 -9.11 -1.03
C GLY A 126 -1.51 -10.08 -1.95
N ASN A 127 -1.60 -9.79 -3.24
CA ASN A 127 -2.24 -10.68 -4.24
C ASN A 127 -1.48 -11.99 -4.46
N ILE A 128 -0.14 -11.96 -4.34
CA ILE A 128 0.74 -13.13 -4.44
C ILE A 128 1.67 -13.10 -3.21
N SER A 129 1.86 -14.26 -2.56
CA SER A 129 2.74 -14.39 -1.38
C SER A 129 3.40 -15.77 -1.31
N PRO A 130 4.65 -15.88 -0.82
CA PRO A 130 5.34 -17.15 -0.69
C PRO A 130 4.65 -18.02 0.36
N LYS A 131 4.22 -19.21 -0.04
CA LYS A 131 3.57 -20.19 0.85
C LYS A 131 4.53 -21.23 1.40
N THR A 132 5.70 -21.39 0.78
CA THR A 132 6.73 -22.32 1.22
C THR A 132 7.53 -21.72 2.36
N GLU A 133 7.93 -22.55 3.33
CA GLU A 133 8.79 -22.12 4.46
C GLU A 133 10.09 -21.45 3.96
N GLY A 134 10.72 -22.04 2.93
CA GLY A 134 11.92 -21.48 2.31
C GLY A 134 11.68 -20.13 1.63
N GLY A 135 10.54 -19.96 0.94
CA GLY A 135 10.18 -18.68 0.31
C GLY A 135 9.89 -17.59 1.32
N GLN A 136 9.26 -17.91 2.45
CA GLN A 136 9.02 -16.98 3.55
C GLN A 136 10.32 -16.55 4.21
N LEU A 137 11.21 -17.51 4.50
CA LEU A 137 12.52 -17.22 5.08
C LEU A 137 13.37 -16.36 4.16
N PHE A 138 13.41 -16.69 2.86
CA PHE A 138 14.07 -15.87 1.85
C PHE A 138 13.50 -14.45 1.80
N CYS A 139 12.17 -14.31 1.80
CA CYS A 139 11.49 -13.01 1.78
C CYS A 139 11.92 -12.11 2.95
N ILE A 140 12.06 -12.67 4.16
CA ILE A 140 12.53 -11.93 5.35
C ILE A 140 13.94 -11.38 5.12
N PHE A 141 14.89 -12.22 4.74
CA PHE A 141 16.27 -11.78 4.50
C PHE A 141 16.37 -10.82 3.31
N TYR A 142 15.60 -11.06 2.26
CA TYR A 142 15.53 -10.20 1.09
C TYR A 142 14.99 -8.80 1.44
N ALA A 143 13.94 -8.71 2.26
CA ALA A 143 13.40 -7.45 2.74
C ALA A 143 14.38 -6.68 3.63
N LEU A 144 15.09 -7.37 4.54
CA LEU A 144 16.05 -6.75 5.46
C LEU A 144 17.18 -6.00 4.73
N VAL A 145 17.64 -6.52 3.59
CA VAL A 145 18.68 -5.88 2.78
C VAL A 145 18.08 -4.94 1.72
N GLY A 146 17.00 -5.37 1.08
CA GLY A 146 16.40 -4.66 -0.04
C GLY A 146 15.76 -3.33 0.33
N ILE A 147 15.04 -3.25 1.46
CA ILE A 147 14.39 -2.02 1.92
C ILE A 147 15.41 -0.89 2.17
N PRO A 148 16.49 -1.05 2.96
CA PRO A 148 17.48 0.01 3.14
C PRO A 148 18.19 0.37 1.83
N MET A 149 18.53 -0.60 0.98
CA MET A 149 19.14 -0.33 -0.33
C MET A 149 18.21 0.52 -1.21
N PHE A 150 16.93 0.19 -1.26
CA PHE A 150 15.93 0.96 -1.98
C PHE A 150 15.73 2.35 -1.37
N GLY A 151 15.80 2.47 -0.04
CA GLY A 151 15.79 3.75 0.67
C GLY A 151 16.94 4.69 0.25
N PHE A 152 18.17 4.16 0.09
CA PHE A 152 19.30 4.95 -0.42
C PHE A 152 19.07 5.41 -1.88
N LEU A 153 18.53 4.52 -2.72
CA LEU A 153 18.16 4.88 -4.09
C LEU A 153 17.11 6.00 -4.12
N LEU A 154 16.06 5.90 -3.30
CA LEU A 154 15.04 6.93 -3.18
C LEU A 154 15.59 8.26 -2.66
N ALA A 155 16.54 8.25 -1.72
CA ALA A 155 17.19 9.46 -1.25
C ALA A 155 17.96 10.16 -2.40
N GLY A 156 18.76 9.41 -3.16
CA GLY A 156 19.51 9.96 -4.30
C GLY A 156 18.60 10.48 -5.42
N VAL A 157 17.54 9.74 -5.76
CA VAL A 157 16.52 10.18 -6.72
C VAL A 157 15.79 11.43 -6.20
N GLY A 158 15.45 11.46 -4.90
CA GLY A 158 14.82 12.60 -4.23
C GLY A 158 15.67 13.86 -4.28
N ASP A 159 17.00 13.75 -4.11
CA ASP A 159 17.92 14.87 -4.21
C ASP A 159 18.02 15.42 -5.65
N HIS A 160 18.05 14.53 -6.65
CA HIS A 160 18.10 14.91 -8.05
C HIS A 160 16.79 15.60 -8.48
N LEU A 161 15.65 14.99 -8.18
CA LEU A 161 14.32 15.54 -8.45
C LEU A 161 14.10 16.85 -7.70
N GLY A 162 14.47 16.91 -6.42
CA GLY A 162 14.37 18.12 -5.60
C GLY A 162 15.21 19.26 -6.16
N THR A 163 16.41 18.98 -6.68
CA THR A 163 17.26 19.99 -7.32
C THR A 163 16.69 20.47 -8.65
N GLY A 164 16.13 19.56 -9.45
CA GLY A 164 15.40 19.91 -10.67
C GLY A 164 14.19 20.81 -10.38
N LEU A 165 13.37 20.43 -9.39
CA LEU A 165 12.20 21.19 -8.97
C LEU A 165 12.59 22.57 -8.44
N ARG A 166 13.62 22.66 -7.58
CA ARG A 166 14.15 23.94 -7.09
C ARG A 166 14.58 24.86 -8.24
N LYS A 167 15.29 24.34 -9.25
CA LYS A 167 15.68 25.11 -10.44
C LYS A 167 14.46 25.57 -11.25
N ALA A 168 13.46 24.69 -11.41
CA ALA A 168 12.22 25.04 -12.11
C ALA A 168 11.45 26.14 -11.38
N VAL A 169 11.28 26.01 -10.06
CA VAL A 169 10.64 27.02 -9.21
C VAL A 169 11.40 28.34 -9.27
N ALA A 170 12.73 28.32 -9.14
CA ALA A 170 13.54 29.53 -9.25
C ALA A 170 13.40 30.21 -10.62
N LYS A 171 13.35 29.43 -11.71
CA LYS A 171 13.13 29.98 -13.05
C LYS A 171 11.74 30.62 -13.17
N ILE A 172 10.70 29.97 -12.64
CA ILE A 172 9.34 30.53 -12.59
C ILE A 172 9.32 31.82 -11.77
N GLU A 173 9.93 31.83 -10.58
CA GLU A 173 10.01 33.00 -9.71
C GLU A 173 10.74 34.16 -10.40
N THR A 174 11.85 33.91 -11.10
CA THR A 174 12.54 34.96 -11.86
C THR A 174 11.71 35.51 -13.02
N LEU A 175 10.91 34.68 -13.70
CA LEU A 175 10.00 35.13 -14.75
C LEU A 175 8.85 35.98 -14.18
N PHE A 176 8.31 35.61 -13.01
CA PHE A 176 7.31 36.41 -12.29
C PHE A 176 7.90 37.71 -11.74
N ARG A 177 9.16 37.71 -11.25
CA ARG A 177 9.82 38.91 -10.72
C ARG A 177 10.15 39.97 -11.78
N VAL A 178 10.35 39.55 -13.04
CA VAL A 178 10.61 40.46 -14.18
C VAL A 178 9.32 41.05 -14.78
N ARG A 179 8.14 40.47 -14.49
CA ARG A 179 6.83 41.03 -14.88
C ARG A 179 6.03 41.46 -13.65
N PRO A 180 6.20 42.68 -13.11
CA PRO A 180 5.13 43.29 -12.33
C PRO A 180 4.08 43.77 -13.34
N SER A 181 3.19 42.87 -13.75
CA SER A 181 2.01 43.25 -14.52
C SER A 181 0.81 42.62 -13.85
N THR A 182 0.09 43.49 -13.16
CA THR A 182 -1.29 43.36 -12.71
C THR A 182 -2.14 42.61 -13.72
N GLU A 183 -2.23 41.29 -13.61
CA GLU A 183 -3.32 40.46 -14.16
C GLU A 183 -3.43 39.16 -13.31
N LEU A 184 -3.61 39.33 -11.99
CA LEU A 184 -3.72 38.22 -11.01
C LEU A 184 -5.10 37.51 -10.82
N PRO A 185 -6.19 37.77 -11.56
CA PRO A 185 -7.42 36.96 -11.40
C PRO A 185 -7.37 35.62 -12.15
N MET A 186 -6.82 35.59 -13.36
CA MET A 186 -6.94 34.44 -14.27
C MET A 186 -6.08 33.23 -13.87
N SER A 187 -4.88 33.46 -13.33
CA SER A 187 -3.96 32.39 -12.92
C SER A 187 -4.44 31.63 -11.69
N SER A 188 -5.06 32.31 -10.71
CA SER A 188 -5.63 31.69 -9.52
C SER A 188 -6.85 30.81 -9.85
N LEU A 189 -7.69 31.24 -10.80
CA LEU A 189 -8.82 30.45 -11.29
C LEU A 189 -8.34 29.20 -12.05
N LEU A 190 -7.32 29.33 -12.90
CA LEU A 190 -6.71 28.19 -13.58
C LEU A 190 -6.06 27.21 -12.60
N ALA A 191 -5.36 27.69 -11.57
CA ALA A 191 -4.76 26.83 -10.56
C ALA A 191 -5.82 26.06 -9.76
N LEU A 192 -6.91 26.73 -9.35
CA LEU A 192 -8.03 26.10 -8.66
C LEU A 192 -8.73 25.07 -9.55
N HIS A 193 -8.97 25.40 -10.82
CA HIS A 193 -9.56 24.48 -11.79
C HIS A 193 -8.66 23.26 -12.03
N THR A 194 -7.35 23.47 -12.13
CA THR A 194 -6.36 22.39 -12.29
C THR A 194 -6.34 21.49 -11.04
N HIS A 195 -6.44 22.06 -9.85
CA HIS A 195 -6.51 21.31 -8.59
C HIS A 195 -7.82 20.50 -8.48
N CYS A 196 -8.95 21.09 -8.88
CA CYS A 196 -10.24 20.40 -8.94
C CYS A 196 -10.23 19.26 -9.97
N LEU A 197 -9.66 19.48 -11.16
CA LEU A 197 -9.55 18.43 -12.19
C LEU A 197 -8.64 17.29 -11.75
N LEU A 198 -7.53 17.58 -11.06
CA LEU A 198 -6.64 16.55 -10.50
C LEU A 198 -7.33 15.78 -9.36
N PHE A 199 -8.12 16.45 -8.54
CA PHE A 199 -8.88 15.81 -7.47
C PHE A 199 -9.98 14.89 -8.04
N VAL A 200 -10.72 15.37 -9.04
CA VAL A 200 -11.76 14.58 -9.72
C VAL A 200 -11.16 13.43 -10.52
N SER A 201 -10.03 13.62 -11.22
CA SER A 201 -9.39 12.54 -11.96
C SER A 201 -8.80 11.48 -11.04
N CYS A 202 -8.19 11.88 -9.91
CA CYS A 202 -7.71 10.96 -8.89
C CYS A 202 -8.88 10.16 -8.27
N TYR A 203 -10.00 10.82 -7.98
CA TYR A 203 -11.21 10.17 -7.47
C TYR A 203 -11.85 9.21 -8.50
N CYS A 204 -11.91 9.60 -9.78
CA CYS A 204 -12.40 8.73 -10.86
C CYS A 204 -11.52 7.49 -11.06
N VAL A 205 -10.20 7.62 -11.00
CA VAL A 205 -9.27 6.48 -11.14
C VAL A 205 -9.43 5.51 -9.98
N VAL A 206 -9.60 6.01 -8.75
CA VAL A 206 -9.84 5.16 -7.57
C VAL A 206 -11.21 4.47 -7.60
N SER A 207 -12.21 5.05 -8.26
CA SER A 207 -13.56 4.47 -8.38
C SER A 207 -13.72 3.48 -9.55
N ILE A 208 -12.78 3.49 -10.50
CA ILE A 208 -12.80 2.63 -11.71
C ILE A 208 -11.92 1.38 -11.55
N CYS A 209 -11.00 1.35 -10.58
CA CYS A 209 -10.26 0.16 -10.17
C CYS A 209 -11.01 -0.59 -9.06
#